data_AF-A0AA88M0M3-F1
#
_entry.id   AF-A0AA88M0M3-F1
#
_cell.length_a   1.000
_cell.length_b   1.000
_cell.length_c   1.000
_cell.angle_alpha   90.00
_cell.angle_beta   90.00
_cell.angle_gamma   90.00
#
_symmetry.space_group_name_H-M   'P 1'
#
loop_
_entity.id
_entity.type
_entity.pdbx_description
1 polymer ?
#
loop_
_entity_poly.entity_id
_entity_poly.type
_entity_poly.pdbx_seq_one_letter_code
_entity_poly.pdbx_strand_id
1 'polypeptide(L)'
;MALNGDDEDFEWEPPTEAEMKVIQARRERQDKISKLMGDYLLKGYKMLGECCDVCGTILLQDRQQKNYCVSCQELDSDIDKDNPALNAQAALSQRHRQSGSKSTGKREGELMPMLQQLQA
;
A
#
# COMPACT_ATOMS: atom_id res chain seq x y z
N MET A 1 -23.70 -38.32 -20.11
CA MET A 1 -22.31 -38.35 -19.61
C MET A 1 -22.33 -37.75 -18.23
N ALA A 2 -22.08 -38.57 -17.21
CA ALA A 2 -22.01 -38.11 -15.82
C ALA A 2 -20.64 -37.44 -15.63
N LEU A 3 -20.65 -36.17 -15.26
CA LEU A 3 -19.43 -35.47 -14.87
C LEU A 3 -19.30 -35.78 -13.39
N ASN A 4 -18.46 -36.75 -13.04
CA ASN A 4 -17.94 -36.85 -11.68
C ASN A 4 -16.97 -35.68 -11.53
N GLY A 5 -17.49 -34.51 -11.17
CA GLY A 5 -16.66 -33.43 -10.67
C GLY A 5 -16.61 -33.62 -9.17
N ASP A 6 -15.45 -33.94 -8.63
CA ASP A 6 -15.22 -33.84 -7.21
C ASP A 6 -15.57 -32.40 -6.81
N ASP A 7 -16.72 -32.23 -6.16
CA ASP A 7 -17.11 -31.02 -5.43
C ASP A 7 -16.16 -30.89 -4.24
N GLU A 8 -14.87 -30.63 -4.52
CA GLU A 8 -13.97 -30.11 -3.51
C GLU A 8 -14.53 -28.73 -3.14
N ASP A 9 -15.25 -28.68 -2.02
CA ASP A 9 -15.71 -27.47 -1.37
C ASP A 9 -14.50 -26.53 -1.24
N PHE A 10 -14.35 -25.62 -2.21
CA PHE A 10 -13.41 -24.51 -2.13
C PHE A 10 -13.92 -23.57 -1.02
N GLU A 11 -13.64 -23.95 0.22
CA GLU A 11 -13.95 -23.18 1.39
C GLU A 11 -13.16 -21.87 1.31
N TRP A 12 -13.89 -20.78 1.05
CA TRP A 12 -13.28 -19.47 0.96
C TRP A 12 -12.65 -19.12 2.30
N GLU A 13 -11.33 -18.96 2.32
CA GLU A 13 -10.60 -18.50 3.49
C GLU A 13 -10.38 -16.97 3.41
N PRO A 14 -10.61 -16.24 4.50
CA PRO A 14 -10.34 -14.82 4.55
C PRO A 14 -8.81 -14.56 4.47
N PRO A 15 -8.38 -13.45 3.83
CA PRO A 15 -6.97 -13.09 3.75
C PRO A 15 -6.33 -12.93 5.14
N THR A 16 -5.07 -13.29 5.23
CA THR A 16 -4.26 -13.13 6.44
C THR A 16 -4.08 -11.65 6.81
N GLU A 17 -3.73 -11.36 8.07
CA GLU A 17 -3.49 -9.99 8.53
C GLU A 17 -2.42 -9.26 7.68
N ALA A 18 -1.38 -9.98 7.25
CA ALA A 18 -0.33 -9.43 6.39
C ALA A 18 -0.87 -9.06 5.00
N GLU A 19 -1.66 -9.94 4.39
CA GLU A 19 -2.30 -9.68 3.09
C GLU A 19 -3.30 -8.53 3.20
N MET A 20 -4.06 -8.46 4.30
CA MET A 20 -5.00 -7.37 4.55
C MET A 20 -4.29 -6.01 4.61
N LYS A 21 -3.12 -5.92 5.26
CA LYS A 21 -2.31 -4.69 5.29
C LYS A 21 -1.83 -4.29 3.90
N VAL A 22 -1.42 -5.25 3.08
CA VAL A 22 -1.00 -4.99 1.69
C VAL A 22 -2.16 -4.48 0.84
N ILE A 23 -3.34 -5.12 0.96
CA ILE A 23 -4.56 -4.70 0.26
C ILE A 23 -4.94 -3.28 0.67
N GLN A 24 -4.91 -2.97 1.97
CA GLN A 24 -5.24 -1.64 2.48
C GLN A 24 -4.27 -0.58 1.95
N ALA A 25 -2.96 -0.83 2.01
CA ALA A 25 -1.95 0.07 1.47
C ALA A 25 -2.12 0.33 -0.04
N ARG A 26 -2.46 -0.72 -0.80
CA ARG A 26 -2.76 -0.59 -2.24
C ARG A 26 -4.00 0.26 -2.48
N ARG A 27 -5.06 0.08 -1.69
CA ARG A 27 -6.30 0.84 -1.79
C ARG A 27 -6.08 2.32 -1.50
N GLU A 28 -5.38 2.63 -0.41
CA GLU A 28 -5.03 4.01 -0.06
C GLU A 28 -4.20 4.69 -1.15
N ARG A 29 -3.27 3.97 -1.78
CA ARG A 29 -2.53 4.49 -2.94
C ARG A 29 -3.45 4.77 -4.13
N GLN A 30 -4.36 3.85 -4.45
CA GLN A 30 -5.33 4.05 -5.54
C GLN A 30 -6.27 5.22 -5.27
N ASP A 31 -6.69 5.43 -4.02
CA ASP A 31 -7.55 6.55 -3.65
C ASP A 31 -6.83 7.89 -3.85
N LYS A 32 -5.54 7.97 -3.47
CA LYS A 32 -4.71 9.15 -3.74
C LYS A 32 -4.56 9.42 -5.23
N ILE A 33 -4.29 8.39 -6.04
CA ILE A 33 -4.19 8.50 -7.49
C ILE A 33 -5.51 9.00 -8.07
N SER A 34 -6.64 8.43 -7.65
CA SER A 34 -7.98 8.79 -8.15
C SER A 34 -8.33 10.24 -7.83
N LYS A 35 -7.98 10.70 -6.62
CA LYS A 35 -8.15 12.10 -6.22
C LYS A 35 -7.33 13.05 -7.10
N LEU A 36 -6.03 12.79 -7.26
CA LEU A 36 -5.16 13.60 -8.10
C LEU A 36 -5.61 13.62 -9.55
N MET A 37 -6.01 12.46 -10.08
CA MET A 37 -6.53 12.35 -11.43
C MET A 37 -7.76 13.25 -11.61
N GLY A 38 -8.70 13.24 -10.66
CA GLY A 38 -9.85 14.15 -10.64
C GLY A 38 -9.43 15.63 -10.68
N ASP A 39 -8.47 16.02 -9.85
CA ASP A 39 -7.97 17.40 -9.81
C ASP A 39 -7.38 17.85 -11.16
N TYR A 40 -6.65 16.96 -11.84
CA TYR A 40 -6.07 17.27 -13.16
C TYR A 40 -7.12 17.33 -14.28
N LEU A 41 -8.15 16.49 -14.24
CA LEU A 41 -9.27 16.57 -15.18
C LEU A 41 -10.01 17.90 -15.05
N LEU A 42 -10.23 18.38 -13.82
CA LEU A 42 -10.84 19.68 -13.56
C LEU A 42 -9.96 20.86 -14.02
N LYS A 43 -8.62 20.68 -14.05
CA LYS A 43 -7.68 21.64 -14.67
C LYS A 43 -7.71 21.63 -16.20
N GLY A 44 -8.48 20.74 -16.82
CA GLY A 44 -8.64 20.63 -18.28
C GLY A 44 -7.68 19.65 -18.94
N TYR A 45 -7.11 18.70 -18.18
CA TYR A 45 -6.37 17.58 -18.76
C TYR A 45 -7.34 16.56 -19.37
N LYS A 46 -6.89 15.83 -20.38
CA LYS A 46 -7.66 14.79 -21.06
C LYS A 46 -7.19 13.41 -20.62
N MET A 47 -8.11 12.53 -20.26
CA MET A 47 -7.80 11.11 -20.02
C MET A 47 -7.57 10.38 -21.34
N LEU A 48 -6.50 9.60 -21.43
CA LEU A 48 -6.18 8.76 -22.59
C LEU A 48 -6.67 7.32 -22.39
N GLY A 49 -6.79 6.56 -23.47
CA GLY A 49 -7.03 5.11 -23.44
C GLY A 49 -5.75 4.29 -23.27
N GLU A 50 -4.66 4.93 -22.84
CA GLU A 50 -3.33 4.36 -22.70
C GLU A 50 -2.90 4.38 -21.22
N CYS A 51 -2.11 3.40 -20.81
CA CYS A 51 -1.58 3.29 -19.45
C CYS A 51 -0.07 3.59 -19.44
N CYS A 52 0.44 4.05 -18.30
CA CYS A 52 1.87 4.23 -18.09
C CYS A 52 2.58 2.87 -18.03
N ASP A 53 3.65 2.71 -18.80
CA ASP A 53 4.44 1.46 -18.86
C ASP A 53 5.15 1.12 -17.54
N VAL A 54 5.32 2.10 -16.64
CA VAL A 54 6.01 1.91 -15.35
C VAL A 54 5.06 1.39 -14.27
N CYS A 55 3.91 2.04 -14.08
CA CYS A 55 3.02 1.76 -12.96
C CYS A 55 1.61 1.33 -13.36
N GLY A 56 1.29 1.27 -14.65
CA GLY A 56 -0.01 0.86 -15.17
C GLY A 56 -1.15 1.85 -14.96
N THR A 57 -0.89 3.04 -14.39
CA THR A 57 -1.91 4.08 -14.22
C THR A 57 -2.23 4.76 -15.55
N ILE A 58 -3.51 5.04 -15.81
CA ILE A 58 -3.97 5.73 -17.02
C ILE A 58 -3.23 7.06 -17.22
N LEU A 59 -2.79 7.31 -18.45
CA LEU A 59 -2.12 8.55 -18.82
C LEU A 59 -3.13 9.69 -19.01
N LEU A 60 -2.73 10.88 -18.57
CA LEU A 60 -3.41 12.13 -18.88
C LEU A 60 -2.61 12.90 -19.92
N GLN A 61 -3.29 13.76 -20.67
CA GLN A 61 -2.67 14.66 -21.62
C GLN A 61 -3.00 16.10 -21.25
N ASP A 62 -1.96 16.94 -21.20
CA ASP A 62 -2.12 18.36 -20.94
C ASP A 62 -2.61 19.13 -22.18
N ARG A 63 -2.81 20.45 -22.05
CA ARG A 63 -3.24 21.31 -23.15
C ARG A 63 -2.17 21.49 -24.24
N GLN A 64 -0.93 21.09 -23.99
CA GLN A 64 0.20 21.12 -24.92
C GLN A 64 0.44 19.76 -25.59
N GLN A 65 -0.52 18.82 -25.46
CA GLN A 65 -0.44 17.46 -26.00
C GLN A 65 0.65 16.59 -25.36
N LYS A 66 1.17 16.96 -24.19
CA LYS A 66 2.16 16.18 -23.45
C LYS A 66 1.48 15.11 -22.59
N ASN A 67 1.93 13.86 -22.73
CA ASN A 67 1.48 12.76 -21.89
C ASN A 67 2.10 12.88 -20.49
N TYR A 68 1.28 12.59 -19.48
CA TYR A 68 1.57 12.84 -18.08
C TYR A 68 0.97 11.73 -17.20
N CYS A 69 1.79 11.12 -16.35
CA CYS A 69 1.36 10.11 -15.38
C CYS A 69 1.26 10.75 -13.99
N VAL A 70 0.03 10.90 -13.48
CA VAL A 70 -0.22 11.47 -12.15
C VAL A 70 0.41 10.65 -11.03
N SER A 71 0.45 9.31 -11.17
CA SER A 71 1.06 8.44 -10.16
C SER A 71 2.57 8.66 -10.07
N CYS A 72 3.25 8.66 -11.22
CA CYS A 72 4.71 8.72 -11.21
C CYS A 72 5.24 10.11 -10.89
N GLN A 73 4.54 11.16 -11.29
CA GLN A 73 5.04 12.50 -11.07
C GLN A 73 4.77 13.02 -9.65
N GLU A 74 3.65 12.63 -9.05
CA GLU A 74 3.16 13.25 -7.80
C GLU A 74 3.28 12.34 -6.57
N LEU A 75 3.46 11.02 -6.74
CA LEU A 75 3.50 10.06 -5.63
C LEU A 75 4.82 9.29 -5.49
N ASP A 76 5.63 9.17 -6.55
CA ASP A 76 6.83 8.32 -6.50
C ASP A 76 8.00 8.91 -5.67
N SER A 77 7.90 10.15 -5.17
CA SER A 77 8.90 10.71 -4.25
C SER A 77 8.91 10.07 -2.85
N ASP A 78 7.91 9.27 -2.50
CA ASP A 78 7.75 8.67 -1.16
C ASP A 78 7.97 7.13 -1.13
N ILE A 79 8.41 6.52 -2.24
CA ILE A 79 8.20 5.07 -2.47
C ILE A 79 9.43 4.17 -2.24
N ASP A 80 10.62 4.73 -1.97
CA ASP A 80 11.84 3.93 -2.10
C ASP A 80 12.19 2.97 -0.95
N LYS A 81 11.43 2.86 0.16
CA LYS A 81 11.90 2.01 1.28
C LYS A 81 10.90 1.06 1.95
N ASP A 82 9.64 1.45 2.14
CA ASP A 82 8.74 0.68 3.04
C ASP A 82 7.34 0.40 2.46
N ASN A 83 7.16 0.36 1.14
CA ASN A 83 5.85 0.03 0.56
C ASN A 83 5.69 -1.48 0.27
N PRO A 84 5.05 -2.26 1.16
CA PRO A 84 4.87 -3.70 0.97
C PRO A 84 3.93 -4.03 -0.22
N ALA A 85 3.19 -3.06 -0.75
CA ALA A 85 2.32 -3.26 -1.92
C ALA A 85 3.07 -3.25 -3.27
N LEU A 86 4.30 -2.72 -3.30
CA LEU A 86 5.12 -2.66 -4.51
C LEU A 86 6.34 -3.58 -4.46
N ASN A 87 6.75 -4.01 -3.26
CA ASN A 87 7.85 -4.96 -3.08
C ASN A 87 7.33 -6.34 -2.64
N ALA A 88 7.00 -7.21 -3.59
CA ALA A 88 6.61 -8.60 -3.33
C ALA A 88 7.66 -9.38 -2.52
N GLN A 89 8.94 -9.00 -2.58
CA GLN A 89 10.02 -9.62 -1.81
C GLN A 89 10.04 -9.18 -0.32
N ALA A 90 9.48 -8.01 0.02
CA ALA A 90 9.32 -7.58 1.42
C ALA A 90 8.29 -8.44 2.17
N ALA A 91 7.21 -8.85 1.49
CA ALA A 91 6.20 -9.75 2.06
C ALA A 91 6.75 -11.17 2.30
N LEU A 92 7.62 -11.69 1.41
CA LEU A 92 8.18 -13.04 1.53
C LEU A 92 9.30 -13.17 2.58
N SER A 93 10.12 -12.13 2.76
CA SER A 93 11.28 -12.16 3.66
C SER A 93 10.92 -12.17 5.16
N GLN A 94 9.72 -11.73 5.54
CA GLN A 94 9.23 -11.85 6.92
C GLN A 94 8.93 -13.31 7.32
N ARG A 95 8.66 -14.20 6.36
CA ARG A 95 8.34 -15.61 6.63
C ARG A 95 9.55 -16.42 7.13
N HIS A 96 10.77 -15.99 6.82
CA HIS A 96 12.00 -16.68 7.22
C HIS A 96 12.62 -16.20 8.54
N ARG A 97 12.20 -15.05 9.09
CA ARG A 97 12.82 -14.48 10.32
C ARG A 97 12.14 -14.87 11.63
N GLN A 98 10.92 -15.41 11.61
CA GLN A 98 10.19 -15.73 12.84
C GLN A 98 10.60 -17.05 13.51
N SER A 99 11.47 -17.87 12.90
CA SER A 99 11.87 -19.18 13.43
C SER A 99 13.19 -19.20 14.22
N GLY A 100 13.77 -18.05 14.60
CA GLY A 100 15.04 -18.05 15.33
C GLY A 100 15.34 -16.83 16.18
N SER A 101 14.66 -16.68 17.33
CA SER A 101 15.26 -16.22 18.61
C SER A 101 14.19 -15.98 19.68
N LYS A 102 13.80 -17.05 20.41
CA LYS A 102 13.28 -16.92 21.77
C LYS A 102 14.48 -16.85 22.72
N SER A 103 14.68 -15.72 23.41
CA SER A 103 15.37 -15.69 24.70
C SER A 103 15.02 -14.41 25.49
N THR A 104 14.03 -14.58 26.37
CA THR A 104 14.04 -14.18 27.80
C THR A 104 14.59 -12.81 28.24
N GLY A 105 13.75 -12.04 28.95
CA GLY A 105 14.24 -11.08 29.95
C GLY A 105 13.25 -9.99 30.38
N LYS A 106 12.45 -10.25 31.42
CA LYS A 106 11.67 -9.26 32.19
C LYS A 106 12.57 -8.16 32.79
N ARG A 107 12.06 -6.92 32.88
CA ARG A 107 11.73 -6.24 34.16
C ARG A 107 11.07 -4.86 33.96
N GLU A 108 10.03 -4.65 34.74
CA GLU A 108 9.31 -3.40 35.00
C GLU A 108 10.17 -2.39 35.79
N GLY A 109 9.84 -1.10 35.65
CA GLY A 109 10.36 0.04 36.44
C GLY A 109 10.36 1.33 35.61
N GLU A 110 9.42 2.26 35.87
CA GLU A 110 9.70 3.55 36.55
C GLU A 110 10.29 4.61 35.58
N LEU A 111 9.82 5.86 35.41
CA LEU A 111 8.97 6.80 36.12
C LEU A 111 8.50 7.91 35.14
N MET A 112 7.30 8.45 35.34
CA MET A 112 6.83 9.73 34.75
C MET A 112 7.68 10.92 35.25
N PRO A 113 7.96 11.94 34.42
CA PRO A 113 8.37 13.25 34.93
C PRO A 113 7.16 14.17 35.22
N MET A 114 6.95 14.33 36.53
CA MET A 114 6.36 15.44 37.30
C MET A 114 5.70 16.63 36.57
N LEU A 115 4.39 16.77 36.81
CA LEU A 115 3.73 18.05 37.06
C LEU A 115 4.01 18.51 38.51
N GLN A 116 4.04 19.84 38.69
CA GLN A 116 4.01 20.62 39.94
C GLN A 116 5.34 21.24 40.39
N GLN A 117 5.51 22.53 40.07
CA GLN A 117 6.05 23.49 41.03
C GLN A 117 5.53 24.90 40.67
N LEU A 118 4.48 25.30 41.38
CA LEU A 118 4.01 26.67 41.51
C LEU A 118 4.08 26.99 43.01
N GLN A 119 5.06 27.80 43.43
CA GLN A 119 5.07 28.59 44.66
C GLN A 119 6.35 29.44 44.71
N ALA A 120 6.21 30.70 44.29
CA ALA A 120 6.76 31.90 44.92
C ALA A 120 6.03 33.10 44.33
#